data_AF-A0A098VQP5-F1
#
_entry.id   AF-A0A098VQP5-F1
#
_cell.length_a   1.000
_cell.length_b   1.000
_cell.length_c   1.000
_cell.angle_alpha   90.00
_cell.angle_beta   90.00
_cell.angle_gamma   90.00
#
_symmetry.space_group_name_H-M   'P 1'
#
loop_
_entity.id
_entity.type
_entity.pdbx_description
1 polymer ?
#
loop_
_entity_poly.entity_id
_entity_poly.type
_entity_poly.pdbx_seq_one_letter_code
_entity_poly.pdbx_strand_id
1 'polypeptide(L)'
;MVCIKYLLLHVSEYFVELVEECHSLVLAGGTLSPVLLQCFIRFQLFNYRYPESKFVHFSCNHVIDASKQLLTLQLSHGPSSKTLKFIYEYKEDHEMASECILTA
;
A
#
# COMPACT_ATOMS: atom_id res chain seq x y z
N MET A 1 -24.59 24.39 -16.29
CA MET A 1 -23.93 23.26 -16.99
C MET A 1 -23.84 22.12 -16.00
N VAL A 2 -24.58 21.03 -16.22
CA VAL A 2 -24.64 19.89 -15.28
C VAL A 2 -23.51 18.93 -15.64
N CYS A 3 -22.68 18.56 -14.66
CA CYS A 3 -21.61 17.57 -14.80
C CYS A 3 -21.95 16.35 -13.96
N ILE A 4 -21.99 15.18 -14.59
CA ILE A 4 -22.17 13.90 -13.92
C ILE A 4 -20.80 13.23 -13.86
N LYS A 5 -20.40 12.79 -12.67
CA LYS A 5 -19.17 12.01 -12.44
C LYS A 5 -19.56 10.61 -12.00
N TYR A 6 -18.99 9.62 -12.67
CA TYR A 6 -19.11 8.22 -12.28
C TYR A 6 -17.96 7.86 -11.33
N LEU A 7 -18.29 7.15 -10.25
CA LEU A 7 -17.31 6.58 -9.33
C LEU A 7 -17.56 5.08 -9.23
N LEU A 8 -16.57 4.30 -9.67
CA LEU A 8 -16.56 2.86 -9.50
C LEU A 8 -16.30 2.54 -8.02
N LEU A 9 -17.23 1.84 -7.36
CA LEU A 9 -17.12 1.50 -5.95
C LEU A 9 -16.21 0.30 -5.68
N HIS A 10 -16.12 -0.63 -6.64
CA HIS A 10 -15.30 -1.83 -6.50
C HIS A 10 -14.77 -2.29 -7.87
N VAL A 11 -13.50 -2.67 -7.93
CA VAL A 11 -12.83 -3.04 -9.19
C VAL A 11 -12.95 -4.52 -9.55
N SER A 12 -13.56 -5.34 -8.69
CA SER A 12 -13.58 -6.81 -8.87
C SER A 12 -14.16 -7.28 -10.18
N GLU A 13 -15.21 -6.64 -10.67
CA GLU A 13 -15.89 -7.10 -11.89
C GLU A 13 -14.95 -7.07 -13.10
N TYR A 14 -14.06 -6.08 -13.19
CA TYR A 14 -13.04 -6.00 -14.24
C TYR A 14 -12.00 -7.12 -14.14
N PHE A 15 -11.66 -7.55 -12.93
CA PHE A 15 -10.67 -8.61 -12.72
C PHE A 15 -11.26 -10.00 -12.94
N VAL A 16 -12.56 -10.18 -12.75
CA VAL A 16 -13.25 -11.44 -13.05
C VAL A 16 -13.20 -11.75 -14.54
N GLU A 17 -13.55 -10.78 -15.40
CA GLU A 17 -13.50 -10.94 -16.86
C GLU A 17 -12.08 -11.31 -17.31
N LEU A 18 -11.06 -10.63 -16.80
CA LEU A 18 -9.66 -10.93 -17.11
C LEU A 18 -9.25 -12.35 -16.71
N VAL A 19 -9.65 -12.81 -15.51
CA VAL A 19 -9.33 -14.16 -15.03
C VAL A 19 -10.08 -15.24 -15.80
N GLU A 20 -11.29 -14.95 -16.30
CA GLU A 20 -12.08 -15.88 -17.11
C GLU A 20 -11.53 -16.01 -18.54
N GLU A 21 -10.98 -14.94 -19.11
CA GLU A 21 -10.39 -14.95 -20.45
C GLU A 21 -8.95 -15.48 -20.50
N CYS A 22 -8.17 -15.28 -19.43
CA CYS A 22 -6.76 -15.69 -19.40
C CYS A 22 -6.57 -17.09 -18.80
N HIS A 23 -5.52 -17.79 -19.23
CA HIS A 23 -5.12 -19.04 -18.60
C HIS A 23 -4.58 -18.84 -17.17
N SER A 24 -3.91 -17.72 -16.94
CA SER A 24 -3.30 -17.36 -15.65
C SER A 24 -3.04 -15.85 -15.57
N LEU A 25 -3.34 -15.24 -14.43
CA LEU A 25 -3.02 -13.83 -14.13
C LEU A 25 -1.79 -13.74 -13.22
N VAL A 26 -0.78 -12.97 -13.62
CA VAL A 26 0.43 -12.73 -12.82
C VAL A 26 0.47 -11.27 -12.39
N LEU A 27 0.46 -11.05 -11.07
CA LEU A 27 0.63 -9.73 -10.46
C LEU A 27 2.06 -9.61 -9.94
N ALA A 28 2.84 -8.70 -10.53
CA ALA A 28 4.24 -8.48 -10.18
C ALA A 28 4.46 -7.02 -9.74
N GLY A 29 5.20 -6.82 -8.64
CA GLY A 29 5.51 -5.49 -8.14
C GLY A 29 6.53 -5.56 -6.99
N GLY A 30 7.35 -4.53 -6.84
CA GLY A 30 8.45 -4.50 -5.86
C GLY A 30 8.02 -4.19 -4.42
N THR A 31 6.83 -3.63 -4.21
CA THR A 31 6.34 -3.15 -2.91
C THR A 31 5.12 -3.92 -2.39
N LEU A 32 4.82 -5.06 -3.01
CA LEU A 32 3.62 -5.86 -2.77
C LEU A 32 3.72 -6.79 -1.54
N SER A 33 4.45 -6.43 -0.48
CA SER A 33 4.81 -7.35 0.62
C SER A 33 4.09 -7.05 1.96
N PRO A 34 3.85 -8.03 2.87
CA PRO A 34 3.64 -9.47 2.65
C PRO A 34 2.29 -10.00 3.17
N VAL A 35 1.68 -9.38 4.19
CA VAL A 35 0.42 -9.86 4.81
C VAL A 35 -0.80 -9.13 4.25
N LEU A 36 -0.61 -7.83 3.95
CA LEU A 36 -1.63 -7.01 3.34
C LEU A 36 -1.91 -7.47 1.90
N LEU A 37 -0.93 -8.00 1.18
CA LEU A 37 -1.13 -8.37 -0.22
C LEU A 37 -2.16 -9.48 -0.41
N GLN A 38 -2.08 -10.57 0.35
CA GLN A 38 -2.96 -11.71 0.14
C GLN A 38 -4.40 -11.38 0.53
N CYS A 39 -4.60 -10.69 1.67
CA CYS A 39 -5.91 -10.20 2.08
C CYS A 39 -6.44 -9.09 1.15
N PHE A 40 -5.60 -8.13 0.76
CA PHE A 40 -5.97 -7.03 -0.14
C PHE A 40 -6.33 -7.55 -1.51
N ILE A 41 -5.51 -8.39 -2.15
CA ILE A 41 -5.80 -8.94 -3.47
C ILE A 41 -7.10 -9.75 -3.44
N ARG A 42 -7.24 -10.64 -2.45
CA ARG A 42 -8.43 -11.48 -2.36
C ARG A 42 -9.70 -10.67 -2.09
N PHE A 43 -9.62 -9.63 -1.27
CA PHE A 43 -10.76 -8.77 -0.98
C PHE A 43 -11.00 -7.71 -2.07
N GLN A 44 -10.05 -6.82 -2.31
CA GLN A 44 -10.21 -5.66 -3.20
C GLN A 44 -10.26 -6.02 -4.68
N LEU A 45 -9.49 -7.03 -5.13
CA LEU A 45 -9.47 -7.40 -6.55
C LEU A 45 -10.47 -8.51 -6.87
N PHE A 46 -10.80 -9.37 -5.91
CA PHE A 46 -11.61 -10.56 -6.20
C PHE A 46 -12.80 -10.78 -5.28
N ASN A 47 -13.04 -9.92 -4.29
CA ASN A 47 -14.15 -10.00 -3.33
C ASN A 47 -14.38 -11.42 -2.76
N TYR A 48 -13.29 -12.14 -2.44
CA TYR A 48 -13.28 -13.53 -1.98
C TYR A 48 -13.97 -14.56 -2.88
N ARG A 49 -14.17 -14.24 -4.17
CA ARG A 49 -14.82 -15.11 -5.16
C ARG A 49 -14.08 -16.42 -5.42
N TYR A 50 -12.76 -16.46 -5.21
CA TYR A 50 -11.91 -17.62 -5.49
C TYR A 50 -11.28 -18.20 -4.20
N PRO A 51 -11.09 -19.53 -4.12
CA PRO A 51 -10.45 -20.19 -2.98
C PRO A 51 -8.94 -19.87 -2.92
N GLU A 52 -8.34 -20.00 -1.73
CA GLU A 52 -6.91 -19.73 -1.50
C GLU A 52 -5.98 -20.55 -2.39
N SER A 53 -6.38 -21.77 -2.73
CA SER A 53 -5.59 -22.66 -3.59
C SER A 53 -5.35 -22.12 -5.00
N LYS A 54 -6.09 -21.10 -5.44
CA LYS A 54 -5.89 -20.41 -6.73
C LYS A 54 -4.84 -19.30 -6.68
N PHE A 55 -4.34 -18.95 -5.49
CA PHE A 55 -3.38 -17.86 -5.32
C PHE A 55 -1.99 -18.42 -4.99
N VAL A 56 -1.02 -18.11 -5.83
CA VAL A 56 0.39 -18.44 -5.60
C VAL A 56 1.15 -17.14 -5.36
N HIS A 57 1.82 -17.04 -4.21
CA HIS A 57 2.67 -15.91 -3.88
C HIS A 57 4.13 -16.29 -4.06
N PHE A 58 4.87 -15.43 -4.75
CA PHE A 58 6.30 -15.57 -4.94
C PHE A 58 6.99 -14.23 -4.68
N SER A 59 8.04 -14.25 -3.85
CA SER A 59 8.84 -13.08 -3.54
C SER A 59 10.32 -13.37 -3.81
N CYS A 60 10.93 -12.56 -4.66
CA CYS A 60 12.38 -12.52 -4.79
C CYS A 60 12.97 -11.72 -3.62
N ASN A 61 14.06 -12.21 -3.04
CA ASN A 61 14.78 -11.44 -2.05
C ASN A 61 15.58 -10.30 -2.70
N HIS A 62 16.08 -9.37 -1.89
CA HIS A 62 16.83 -8.23 -2.40
C HIS A 62 18.11 -8.66 -3.16
N VAL A 63 18.31 -8.07 -4.33
CA VAL A 63 19.52 -8.27 -5.17
C VAL A 63 20.72 -7.52 -4.60
N ILE A 64 20.48 -6.48 -3.80
CA ILE A 64 21.52 -5.64 -3.21
C ILE A 64 22.10 -6.33 -1.98
N ASP A 65 23.43 -6.36 -1.89
CA ASP A 65 24.18 -6.87 -0.75
C ASP A 65 23.67 -6.27 0.57
N ALA A 66 23.56 -7.10 1.60
CA ALA A 66 22.98 -6.71 2.89
C ALA A 66 23.67 -5.48 3.52
N SER A 67 24.97 -5.28 3.27
CA SER A 67 25.72 -4.11 3.76
C SER A 67 25.37 -2.80 3.06
N LYS A 68 24.66 -2.86 1.93
CA LYS A 68 24.29 -1.70 1.09
C LYS A 68 22.79 -1.47 1.00
N GLN A 69 22.01 -2.18 1.81
CA GLN A 69 20.56 -2.02 1.82
C GLN A 69 20.16 -0.71 2.51
N LEU A 70 19.09 -0.09 2.00
CA LEU A 70 18.50 1.09 2.64
C LEU A 70 17.73 0.63 3.88
N LEU A 71 18.06 1.22 5.03
CA LEU A 71 17.30 1.04 6.26
C LEU A 71 16.28 2.17 6.40
N THR A 72 15.00 1.81 6.41
CA THR A 72 13.93 2.75 6.73
C THR A 72 13.76 2.82 8.24
N LEU A 73 13.84 4.03 8.79
CA LEU A 73 13.57 4.30 10.21
C LEU A 73 12.27 5.09 10.33
N GLN A 74 11.40 4.67 11.23
CA GLN A 74 10.20 5.42 11.58
C GLN A 74 10.48 6.24 12.84
N LEU A 75 10.32 7.56 12.74
CA LEU A 75 10.40 8.47 13.88
C LEU A 75 8.99 8.77 14.37
N SER A 76 8.70 8.41 15.62
CA SER A 76 7.40 8.66 16.26
C SER A 76 7.41 9.94 17.12
N HIS A 77 8.58 10.47 17.44
CA HIS A 77 8.78 11.63 18.29
C HIS A 77 9.84 12.54 17.68
N GLY A 78 9.62 13.86 17.78
CA GLY A 78 10.62 14.83 17.38
C GLY A 78 11.63 15.13 18.50
N PRO A 79 12.56 16.07 18.26
CA PRO A 79 13.66 16.39 19.18
C PRO A 79 13.20 16.85 20.57
N SER A 80 12.01 17.43 20.66
CA SER A 80 11.39 17.89 21.92
C SER A 80 10.71 16.74 22.70
N SER A 81 10.77 15.51 22.21
CA SER A 81 9.97 14.36 22.66
C SER A 81 8.46 14.49 22.43
N LYS A 82 8.00 15.47 21.64
CA LYS A 82 6.61 15.58 21.21
C LYS A 82 6.29 14.44 20.23
N THR A 83 5.14 13.79 20.42
CA THR A 83 4.66 12.75 19.49
C THR A 83 4.23 13.38 18.16
N LEU A 84 4.80 12.91 17.06
CA LEU A 84 4.47 13.37 15.72
C LEU A 84 3.16 12.71 15.26
N LYS A 85 2.10 13.52 15.10
CA LYS A 85 0.76 13.05 14.69
C LYS A 85 0.34 13.68 13.37
N PHE A 86 0.56 12.95 12.28
CA PHE A 86 0.16 13.35 10.94
C PHE A 86 -1.31 13.03 10.64
N ILE A 87 -2.23 13.58 11.43
CA ILE A 87 -3.68 13.53 11.17
C ILE A 87 -4.21 14.93 10.91
N TYR A 88 -5.32 15.04 10.17
CA TYR A 88 -5.87 16.31 9.68
C TYR A 88 -6.13 17.34 10.79
N GLU A 89 -6.51 16.88 11.98
CA GLU A 89 -6.75 17.71 13.15
C GLU A 89 -5.52 18.55 13.57
N TYR A 90 -4.31 18.01 13.41
CA TYR A 90 -3.05 18.68 13.79
C TYR A 90 -2.34 19.36 12.62
N LYS A 91 -3.02 19.56 11.48
CA LYS A 91 -2.39 20.16 10.29
C LYS A 91 -1.87 21.59 10.51
N GLU A 92 -2.42 22.30 11.50
CA GLU A 92 -2.04 23.69 11.85
C GLU A 92 -1.10 23.74 13.08
N ASP A 93 -0.61 22.59 13.55
CA ASP A 93 0.40 22.54 14.61
C ASP A 93 1.76 22.98 14.05
N HIS A 94 2.04 24.28 14.17
CA HIS A 94 3.27 24.89 13.71
C HIS A 94 4.52 24.38 14.46
N GLU A 95 4.39 23.94 15.71
CA GLU A 95 5.51 23.34 16.44
C GLU A 95 5.87 21.97 15.85
N MET A 96 4.88 21.12 15.60
CA MET A 96 5.08 19.83 14.93
C MET A 96 5.68 20.03 13.53
N ALA A 97 5.22 21.04 12.78
CA ALA A 97 5.79 21.38 11.49
C ALA A 97 7.26 21.82 11.61
N SER A 98 7.62 22.59 12.65
CA SER A 98 9.00 23.03 12.88
C SER A 98 9.96 21.87 13.17
N GLU A 99 9.49 20.83 13.88
CA GLU A 99 10.29 19.65 14.20
C GLU A 99 10.65 18.81 12.96
N CYS A 100 9.82 18.85 11.93
CA CYS A 100 10.05 18.16 10.66
C CYS A 100 11.07 18.88 9.76
N ILE A 101 11.41 20.15 10.03
CA ILE A 101 12.27 20.96 9.17
C ILE A 101 13.75 20.86 9.57
N LEU A 102 14.05 20.42 10.80
CA LEU A 102 15.41 20.47 11.38
C LEU A 102 16.17 19.13 11.39
N THR A 103 15.67 18.09 10.72
CA THR A 103 16.29 16.74 10.70
C THR A 103 17.08 16.41 9.42
N ALA A 104 17.70 17.41 8.77
CA ALA A 104 18.61 17.22 7.63
C ALA A 104 20.07 17.49 8.00
#